data_AF-A0A1V9XQJ6-F1
#
_entry.id   AF-A0A1V9XQJ6-F1
#
_cell.length_a   1.000
_cell.length_b   1.000
_cell.length_c   1.000
_cell.angle_alpha   90.00
_cell.angle_beta   90.00
_cell.angle_gamma   90.00
#
_symmetry.space_group_name_H-M   'P 1'
#
loop_
_entity.id
_entity.type
_entity.pdbx_description
1 polymer ?
#
loop_
_entity_poly.entity_id
_entity_poly.type
_entity_poly.pdbx_seq_one_letter_code
_entity_poly.pdbx_strand_id
1 'polypeptide(L)' 'MSDIVASWEVPLVGQAHRVEFEHGSATGKRVVLVNGLEVLRKDWLFKLVGEESFEILGHKCIISIKAVGGF' A
#
# COMPACT_ATOMS: atom_id res chain seq x y z
N MET A 1 -5.18 -7.80 -14.71
CA MET A 1 -4.16 -8.24 -13.72
C MET A 1 -4.07 -7.12 -12.71
N SER A 2 -4.42 -7.36 -11.46
CA SER A 2 -4.24 -6.37 -10.39
C SER A 2 -2.76 -6.37 -10.00
N ASP A 3 -2.12 -5.19 -9.94
CA ASP A 3 -0.70 -5.05 -9.57
C ASP A 3 -0.51 -5.18 -8.05
N ILE A 4 -1.30 -6.01 -7.38
CA ILE A 4 -1.23 -6.22 -5.93
C ILE A 4 0.08 -6.96 -5.63
N VAL A 5 1.00 -6.27 -4.97
CA VAL A 5 2.33 -6.81 -4.61
C VAL A 5 2.41 -7.23 -3.15
N ALA A 6 1.46 -6.78 -2.32
CA ALA A 6 1.40 -7.14 -0.91
C ALA A 6 -0.04 -7.10 -0.37
N SER A 7 -0.31 -7.98 0.58
CA SER A 7 -1.54 -8.00 1.35
C SER A 7 -1.24 -8.33 2.81
N TRP A 8 -1.92 -7.66 3.73
CA TRP A 8 -1.79 -7.85 5.17
C TRP A 8 -3.18 -7.94 5.80
N GLU A 9 -3.31 -8.76 6.84
CA GLU A 9 -4.43 -8.68 7.78
C GLU A 9 -3.95 -7.96 9.04
N VAL A 10 -4.52 -6.79 9.31
CA VAL A 10 -4.13 -5.93 10.43
C VAL A 10 -5.24 -5.96 11.48
N PRO A 11 -5.03 -6.62 12.64
CA PRO A 11 -5.98 -6.58 13.74
C PRO A 11 -5.91 -5.22 14.44
N LEU A 12 -7.00 -4.45 14.42
CA LEU A 12 -7.11 -3.14 15.03
C LEU A 12 -8.48 -2.97 15.70
N VAL A 13 -8.50 -2.49 16.94
CA VAL A 13 -9.73 -2.33 17.75
C VAL A 13 -10.62 -3.60 17.77
N GLY A 14 -10.02 -4.79 17.77
CA GLY A 14 -10.75 -6.06 17.81
C GLY A 14 -11.35 -6.52 16.48
N GLN A 15 -11.09 -5.83 15.38
CA GLN A 15 -11.47 -6.24 14.02
C GLN A 15 -10.24 -6.43 13.13
N ALA A 16 -10.24 -7.44 12.27
CA ALA A 16 -9.22 -7.59 11.23
C ALA A 16 -9.55 -6.70 10.03
N HIS A 17 -8.57 -5.91 9.59
CA HIS A 17 -8.64 -5.08 8.39
C HIS A 17 -7.70 -5.65 7.33
N ARG A 18 -8.23 -6.00 6.16
CA ARG A 18 -7.42 -6.44 5.03
C ARG A 18 -6.85 -5.21 4.32
N VAL A 19 -5.53 -5.07 4.34
CA VAL A 19 -4.81 -4.02 3.62
C VAL A 19 -4.19 -4.65 2.37
N GLU A 20 -4.37 -4.02 1.22
CA GLU A 20 -3.77 -4.44 -0.05
C GLU A 20 -3.02 -3.28 -0.65
N PHE A 21 -1.86 -3.56 -1.23
CA PHE A 21 -1.03 -2.55 -1.87
C PHE A 21 -0.72 -2.94 -3.30
N GLU A 22 -1.16 -2.10 -4.23
CA GLU A 22 -0.75 -2.16 -5.62
C GLU A 22 0.49 -1.31 -5.84
N HIS A 23 1.48 -1.87 -6.56
CA HIS A 23 2.66 -1.11 -6.97
C HIS A 23 3.07 -1.42 -8.41
N GLY A 24 2.89 -0.43 -9.29
CA GLY A 24 3.34 -0.52 -10.67
C GLY A 24 4.84 -0.22 -10.78
N SER A 25 5.67 -1.21 -11.07
CA SER A 25 7.12 -1.04 -11.22
C SER A 25 7.53 -0.22 -12.45
N ALA A 26 6.68 -0.13 -13.48
CA ALA A 26 6.94 0.67 -14.68
C ALA A 26 6.54 2.14 -14.55
N THR A 27 5.45 2.42 -13.83
CA THR A 27 4.86 3.78 -13.73
C THR A 27 5.06 4.43 -12.36
N GLY A 28 5.51 3.65 -11.37
CA GLY A 28 5.48 4.04 -9.97
C GLY A 28 4.08 4.17 -9.38
N LYS A 29 3.03 3.66 -10.06
CA LYS A 29 1.65 3.66 -9.54
C LYS A 29 1.63 3.05 -8.14
N ARG A 30 0.86 3.65 -7.23
CA ARG A 30 0.61 3.15 -5.86
C ARG A 30 -0.88 3.24 -5.56
N VAL A 31 -1.47 2.13 -5.12
CA VAL A 31 -2.86 2.11 -4.63
C VAL A 31 -2.88 1.35 -3.31
N VAL A 32 -3.51 1.92 -2.28
CA VAL A 32 -3.76 1.23 -1.01
C VAL A 32 -5.26 0.99 -0.91
N LEU A 33 -5.64 -0.27 -0.69
CA LEU A 33 -7.01 -0.66 -0.40
C LEU A 33 -7.10 -1.15 1.05
N VAL A 34 -8.16 -0.75 1.75
CA VAL A 34 -8.52 -1.27 3.08
C VAL A 34 -9.91 -1.87 2.97
N ASN A 35 -10.03 -3.17 3.22
CA ASN A 35 -11.26 -3.94 3.04
C ASN A 35 -11.87 -3.78 1.64
N GLY A 36 -11.03 -3.69 0.61
CA GLY A 36 -11.44 -3.49 -0.79
C GLY A 36 -11.79 -2.06 -1.16
N LEU A 37 -11.72 -1.10 -0.23
CA LEU A 37 -11.95 0.32 -0.49
C LEU A 37 -10.62 1.06 -0.69
N GLU A 38 -10.49 1.81 -1.79
CA GLU A 38 -9.31 2.63 -2.03
C GLU A 38 -9.23 3.78 -1.02
N VAL A 39 -8.14 3.82 -0.27
CA VAL A 39 -7.85 4.89 0.71
C VAL A 39 -6.71 5.80 0.24
N LEU A 40 -5.91 5.34 -0.73
CA LEU A 40 -4.83 6.11 -1.33
C LEU A 40 -4.63 5.68 -2.77
N ARG A 41 -4.45 6.66 -3.67
CA ARG A 41 -4.12 6.45 -5.08
C ARG A 41 -3.10 7.47 -5.56
N LYS A 42 -2.06 6.99 -6.24
CA LYS A 42 -1.10 7.77 -7.01
C LYS A 42 -0.88 7.08 -8.34
N ASP A 43 -1.36 7.68 -9.42
CA ASP A 43 -1.36 7.02 -10.74
C ASP A 43 0.03 6.97 -11.39
N TRP A 44 0.93 7.88 -11.00
CA TRP A 44 2.29 7.92 -11.52
C TRP A 44 3.27 8.52 -10.50
N LEU A 45 4.45 7.91 -10.40
CA LEU A 45 5.58 8.42 -9.61
C LEU A 45 6.89 8.07 -10.31
N PHE A 46 7.82 9.04 -10.34
CA PHE A 46 9.16 8.80 -10.87
C PHE A 46 9.98 7.83 -10.00
N LYS A 47 9.78 7.85 -8.67
CA LYS A 47 10.51 7.00 -7.72
C LYS A 47 9.68 5.79 -7.31
N LEU A 48 10.30 4.60 -7.33
CA LEU A 48 9.66 3.36 -6.88
C LEU A 48 9.77 3.16 -5.35
N VAL A 49 10.87 3.58 -4.74
CA VAL A 49 11.05 3.55 -3.28
C VAL A 49 10.40 4.74 -2.58
N GLY A 50 10.15 4.64 -1.27
CA GLY A 50 9.57 5.70 -0.46
C GLY A 50 8.58 5.16 0.56
N GLU A 51 7.66 6.01 1.01
CA GLU A 51 6.64 5.64 2.00
C GLU A 51 5.28 6.17 1.58
N GLU A 52 4.23 5.45 1.99
CA GLU A 52 2.84 5.88 1.87
C GLU A 52 2.19 5.86 3.26
N SER A 53 1.64 7.00 3.66
CA SER A 53 0.91 7.15 4.92
C SER A 53 -0.59 7.18 4.64
N PHE A 54 -1.34 6.43 5.44
CA PHE A 54 -2.80 6.37 5.39
C PHE A 54 -3.34 6.09 6.79
N GLU A 55 -4.66 6.00 6.94
CA GLU A 55 -5.28 5.76 8.24
C GLU A 55 -6.27 4.60 8.19
N ILE A 56 -6.35 3.85 9.29
CA ILE A 56 -7.41 2.87 9.55
C ILE A 56 -8.07 3.30 10.86
N LEU A 57 -9.34 3.70 10.81
CA LEU A 57 -10.10 4.16 11.99
C LEU A 57 -9.39 5.30 12.77
N GLY A 58 -8.72 6.22 12.06
CA GLY A 58 -7.97 7.33 12.68
C GLY A 58 -6.58 6.95 13.23
N HIS A 59 -6.17 5.68 13.12
CA HIS A 59 -4.82 5.25 13.45
C HIS A 59 -3.90 5.34 12.23
N LYS A 60 -2.78 6.05 12.38
CA LYS A 60 -1.77 6.21 11.32
C LYS A 60 -1.11 4.87 10.97
N CYS A 61 -1.11 4.56 9.68
CA CYS A 61 -0.47 3.41 9.08
C CYS A 61 0.55 3.88 8.04
N ILE A 62 1.68 3.16 7.91
CA ILE A 62 2.74 3.48 6.95
C ILE A 62 3.15 2.21 6.21
N ILE A 63 3.16 2.26 4.88
CA ILE A 63 3.80 1.26 4.01
C ILE A 63 5.14 1.84 3.56
N SER A 64 6.25 1.17 3.91
CA SER A 64 7.60 1.54 3.46
C SER A 64 8.05 0.64 2.32
N ILE A 65 8.46 1.26 1.22
CA ILE A 65 8.93 0.60 -0.01
C ILE A 65 10.42 0.80 -0.11
N LYS A 66 11.18 -0.30 0.00
CA LYS A 66 12.64 -0.29 0.01
C LYS A 66 13.18 -1.17 -1.11
N ALA A 67 14.24 -0.71 -1.75
CA ALA A 67 15.02 -1.57 -2.62
C ALA A 67 15.81 -2.56 -1.76
N VAL A 68 15.79 -3.82 -2.17
CA VAL A 68 16.68 -4.86 -1.66
C VAL A 68 17.57 -5.30 -2.83
N GLY A 69 18.87 -5.51 -2.58
CA GLY A 69 19.83 -5.78 -3.66
C GLY A 69 19.47 -7.03 -4.46
N GLY A 70 19.68 -6.99 -5.78
CA GLY A 70 19.43 -8.10 -6.70
C GLY A 70 18.79 -7.70 -8.02
N PHE A 71 18.19 -6.50 -8.10
CA PHE A 71 17.60 -5.91 -9.30
C PHE A 71 17.71 -4.39 -9.26
#